data_AF-A0A6A8AMA7-F1
#
_entry.id   AF-A0A6A8AMA7-F1
#
_cell.length_a   1.000
_cell.length_b   1.000
_cell.length_c   1.000
_cell.angle_alpha   90.00
_cell.angle_beta   90.00
_cell.angle_gamma   90.00
#
_symmetry.space_group_name_H-M   'P 1'
#
loop_
_entity.id
_entity.type
_entity.pdbx_description
1 polymer ?
#
loop_
_entity_poly.entity_id
_entity_poly.type
_entity_poly.pdbx_seq_one_letter_code
_entity_poly.pdbx_strand_id
1 'polypeptide(L)' 'MGLLREAVREKLEGVKEIRLREVPLKEIKEEIYRYLEQNPDSYPYDIANELRLELSLVHEALVELKKEGKAEEVE' A
#
# COMPACT_ATOMS: atom_id res chain seq x y z
N MET A 1 -22.00 27.29 19.74
CA MET A 1 -20.98 26.58 18.92
C MET A 1 -20.72 25.26 19.59
N GLY A 2 -21.02 24.12 18.95
CA GLY A 2 -21.01 22.81 19.60
C GLY A 2 -19.62 22.18 19.60
N LEU A 3 -19.11 21.84 20.78
CA LEU A 3 -17.81 21.16 21.00
C LEU A 3 -17.58 19.95 20.08
N LEU A 4 -18.65 19.21 19.76
CA LEU A 4 -18.61 18.07 18.86
C LEU A 4 -18.16 18.44 17.43
N ARG A 5 -18.61 19.59 16.90
CA ARG A 5 -18.23 20.02 15.54
C ARG A 5 -16.76 20.40 15.45
N GLU A 6 -16.19 20.93 16.53
CA GLU A 6 -14.80 21.36 16.58
C GLU A 6 -13.86 20.16 16.68
N ALA A 7 -14.19 19.20 17.56
CA ALA A 7 -13.45 17.94 17.68
C ALA A 7 -13.44 17.12 16.38
N VAL A 8 -14.57 17.07 15.66
CA VAL A 8 -14.64 16.39 14.36
C VAL A 8 -13.79 17.11 13.31
N ARG A 9 -13.77 18.45 13.30
CA ARG A 9 -12.96 19.23 12.35
C ARG A 9 -11.46 19.01 12.57
N GLU A 10 -11.01 19.05 13.82
CA GLU A 10 -9.60 18.80 14.18
C GLU A 10 -9.13 17.41 13.71
N LYS A 11 -9.97 16.38 13.82
CA LYS A 11 -9.63 15.03 13.36
C LYS A 11 -9.64 14.92 11.84
N LEU A 12 -10.55 15.60 11.16
CA LEU A 12 -10.56 15.63 9.69
C LEU A 12 -9.38 16.43 9.11
N GLU A 13 -8.88 17.45 9.79
CA GLU A 13 -7.67 18.18 9.39
C GLU A 13 -6.41 17.29 9.37
N GLY A 14 -6.39 16.24 10.19
CA GLY A 14 -5.33 15.22 10.18
C GLY A 14 -5.47 14.14 9.10
N VAL A 15 -6.61 14.07 8.41
CA VAL A 15 -6.84 13.06 7.37
C VAL A 15 -6.19 13.53 6.07
N LYS A 16 -5.09 12.89 5.67
CA LYS A 16 -4.51 13.09 4.34
C LYS A 16 -5.28 12.27 3.31
N GLU A 17 -5.78 12.94 2.27
CA GLU A 17 -6.26 12.27 1.07
C GLU A 17 -5.08 11.58 0.36
N ILE A 18 -5.13 10.26 0.25
CA ILE A 18 -4.15 9.47 -0.50
C ILE A 18 -4.75 9.18 -1.87
N ARG A 19 -4.12 9.71 -2.93
CA ARG A 19 -4.47 9.38 -4.30
C ARG A 19 -3.72 8.13 -4.73
N LEU A 20 -4.47 7.11 -5.12
CA LEU A 20 -3.91 5.88 -5.67
C LEU A 20 -3.38 6.13 -7.08
N ARG A 21 -2.29 5.46 -7.42
CA ARG A 21 -1.70 5.52 -8.76
C ARG A 21 -2.29 4.41 -9.64
N GLU A 22 -2.62 4.75 -10.87
CA GLU A 22 -2.91 3.78 -11.92
C GLU A 22 -1.62 3.53 -12.72
N VAL A 23 -1.01 2.36 -12.50
CA VAL A 23 0.24 1.94 -13.15
C VAL A 23 0.12 0.49 -13.64
N PRO A 24 0.79 0.11 -14.75
CA PRO A 24 0.74 -1.25 -15.25
C PRO A 24 1.25 -2.27 -14.23
N LEU A 25 0.62 -3.44 -14.14
CA LEU A 25 0.99 -4.51 -13.21
C LEU A 25 2.47 -4.89 -13.28
N LYS A 26 3.08 -4.84 -14.47
CA LYS A 26 4.51 -5.12 -14.65
C LYS A 26 5.39 -4.15 -13.85
N GLU A 27 5.08 -2.85 -13.92
CA GLU A 27 5.82 -1.81 -13.21
C GLU A 27 5.59 -1.91 -11.71
N ILE A 28 4.34 -2.21 -11.30
CA ILE A 28 3.98 -2.48 -9.90
C ILE A 28 4.81 -3.63 -9.33
N LYS A 29 4.95 -4.74 -10.06
CA LYS A 29 5.75 -5.90 -9.61
C LYS A 29 7.22 -5.54 -9.39
N GLU A 30 7.83 -4.77 -10.29
CA GLU A 30 9.23 -4.34 -10.13
C GLU A 30 9.40 -3.41 -8.93
N GLU A 31 8.44 -2.51 -8.71
CA GLU A 31 8.47 -1.55 -7.60
C GLU A 31 8.27 -2.26 -6.24
N ILE A 32 7.30 -3.18 -6.16
CA ILE A 32 7.06 -4.02 -4.97
C ILE A 32 8.27 -4.90 -4.67
N TYR A 33 8.89 -5.51 -5.69
CA TYR A 33 10.09 -6.32 -5.50
C TYR A 33 11.23 -5.50 -4.87
N ARG A 34 11.52 -4.31 -5.41
CA ARG A 34 12.55 -3.40 -4.84
C ARG A 34 12.21 -2.90 -3.45
N TYR A 35 10.92 -2.73 -3.16
CA TYR A 35 10.46 -2.34 -1.83
C TYR A 35 10.71 -3.46 -0.82
N LEU A 36 10.41 -4.71 -1.17
CA LEU A 36 10.64 -5.89 -0.34
C LEU A 36 12.13 -6.17 -0.13
N GLU A 37 13.00 -5.87 -1.11
CA GLU A 37 14.47 -5.95 -0.91
C GLU A 37 14.95 -5.06 0.26
N GLN A 38 14.27 -3.94 0.50
CA GLN A 38 14.60 -2.99 1.58
C GLN A 38 13.80 -3.26 2.86
N ASN A 39 12.61 -3.86 2.73
CA ASN A 39 11.66 -4.07 3.82
C ASN A 39 11.06 -5.49 3.74
N PRO A 40 11.86 -6.54 4.00
CA PRO A 40 11.48 -7.93 3.71
C PRO A 40 10.24 -8.41 4.49
N ASP A 41 10.03 -7.89 5.70
CA ASP A 41 8.93 -8.30 6.59
C ASP A 41 7.68 -7.41 6.47
N SER A 42 7.55 -6.65 5.37
CA SER A 42 6.41 -5.73 5.18
C SER A 42 5.14 -6.48 4.84
N TYR A 43 4.03 -6.09 5.47
CA TYR A 43 2.72 -6.61 5.13
C TYR A 43 2.17 -5.94 3.85
N PRO A 44 1.28 -6.62 3.09
CA PRO A 44 0.66 -6.05 1.90
C PRO A 44 0.01 -4.67 2.11
N TYR A 45 -0.54 -4.43 3.30
CA TYR A 45 -1.13 -3.15 3.68
C TYR A 45 -0.08 -2.02 3.77
N ASP A 46 1.09 -2.31 4.33
CA ASP A 46 2.18 -1.33 4.44
C ASP A 46 2.71 -0.98 3.04
N ILE A 47 2.89 -2.00 2.19
CA ILE A 47 3.30 -1.83 0.79
C ILE A 47 2.29 -0.96 0.04
N ALA A 48 0.99 -1.23 0.19
CA ALA A 48 -0.08 -0.47 -0.46
C ALA A 48 -0.07 1.01 -0.04
N ASN A 49 0.12 1.29 1.25
CA ASN A 49 0.19 2.66 1.76
C ASN A 49 1.44 3.40 1.28
N GLU A 50 2.61 2.79 1.46
CA GLU A 50 3.89 3.42 1.12
C GLU A 50 4.03 3.66 -0.39
N LEU A 51 3.62 2.69 -1.20
CA LEU A 51 3.65 2.80 -2.66
C LEU A 51 2.41 3.50 -3.25
N ARG A 52 1.43 3.85 -2.42
CA ARG A 52 0.13 4.45 -2.83
C ARG A 52 -0.53 3.64 -3.94
N LEU A 53 -0.58 2.33 -3.73
CA LEU A 53 -1.18 1.35 -4.62
C LEU A 53 -2.48 0.85 -4.03
N GLU A 54 -3.39 0.43 -4.89
CA GLU A 54 -4.59 -0.26 -4.47
C GLU A 54 -4.21 -1.64 -3.88
N LEU A 55 -4.81 -2.03 -2.75
CA LEU A 55 -4.40 -3.21 -2.00
C LEU A 55 -4.59 -4.50 -2.81
N SER A 56 -5.65 -4.62 -3.60
CA SER A 56 -5.87 -5.77 -4.47
C SER A 56 -4.81 -5.88 -5.56
N LEU A 57 -4.31 -4.77 -6.11
CA LEU A 57 -3.18 -4.77 -7.05
C LEU A 57 -1.88 -5.23 -6.39
N VAL A 58 -1.65 -4.86 -5.14
CA VAL A 58 -0.51 -5.36 -4.36
C VAL A 58 -0.62 -6.88 -4.18
N HIS A 59 -1.80 -7.39 -3.79
CA HIS A 59 -2.01 -8.84 -3.67
C HIS A 59 -1.80 -9.57 -5.00
N GLU A 60 -2.33 -9.05 -6.11
CA GLU A 60 -2.12 -9.64 -7.45
C GLU A 60 -0.63 -9.70 -7.80
N ALA A 61 0.09 -8.59 -7.60
CA ALA A 61 1.51 -8.50 -7.88
C ALA A 61 2.35 -9.48 -7.03
N LEU A 62 2.04 -9.60 -5.73
CA LEU A 62 2.72 -10.54 -4.83
C LEU A 62 2.47 -12.01 -5.24
N VAL A 63 1.24 -12.35 -5.63
CA VAL A 63 0.90 -13.69 -6.14
C VAL A 63 1.71 -14.01 -7.40
N GLU A 64 1.82 -13.07 -8.34
CA GLU A 64 2.62 -13.25 -9.55
C GLU A 64 4.11 -13.34 -9.26
N LEU A 65 4.66 -12.50 -8.37
CA LEU A 65 6.06 -12.60 -7.92
C LEU A 65 6.35 -13.95 -7.26
N LYS A 66 5.41 -14.49 -6.47
CA LYS A 66 5.52 -15.83 -5.88
C LYS A 66 5.55 -16.93 -6.95
N LYS A 67 4.69 -16.86 -7.96
CA LYS A 67 4.72 -17.80 -9.11
C LYS A 67 6.04 -17.74 -9.87
N GLU A 68 6.67 -16.56 -9.93
CA GLU A 68 7.99 -16.35 -10.52
C GLU A 68 9.16 -16.77 -9.60
N GLY A 69 8.90 -17.20 -8.36
CA GLY A 69 9.93 -17.58 -7.38
C GLY A 69 10.67 -16.38 -6.77
N LYS A 70 10.08 -15.19 -6.80
CA LYS A 70 10.70 -13.92 -6.38
C LYS A 70 10.18 -13.35 -5.05
N ALA A 71 9.22 -14.00 -4.39
CA ALA A 71 8.69 -13.59 -3.09
C ALA A 71 8.24 -14.80 -2.24
N GLU A 72 8.46 -14.73 -0.92
CA GLU A 72 7.98 -15.70 0.08
C GLU A 72 6.74 -15.17 0.82
N GLU A 73 5.90 -16.08 1.30
CA GLU A 73 4.66 -15.75 2.02
C GLU A 73 4.98 -15.46 3.49
N VAL A 74 4.63 -14.26 3.96
CA VAL A 74 4.66 -13.92 5.38
C VAL A 74 3.22 -14.04 5.88
N GLU A 75 2.94 -15.07 6.69
CA GLU A 75 1.65 -15.29 7.37
C GLU A 75 1.30 -14.16 8.35
#